data_AF-A0A4S2H822-F1
#
_entry.id   AF-A0A4S2H822-F1
#
_cell.length_a   1.000
_cell.length_b   1.000
_cell.length_c   1.000
_cell.angle_alpha   90.00
_cell.angle_beta   90.00
_cell.angle_gamma   90.00
#
_symmetry.space_group_name_H-M   'P 1'
#
loop_
_entity.id
_entity.type
_entity.pdbx_description
1 polymer ?
#
loop_
_entity_poly.entity_id
_entity_poly.type
_entity_poly.pdbx_seq_one_letter_code
_entity_poly.pdbx_strand_id
1 'polypeptide(L)'
;MRAPLERRSAWPTLAGMALTLIPSLLLHAAPTRLPTGMDLLPLLPLITLFIWAVRRPRYVPPWLIFLIGLLQDLLIGGPMGVWALAYLVAFSIARPRDEEGGGEIGPVSLRFAVLALIALAVAWGAGSVALGQPAGTADLVTEGVLTIILFPVFAFFFARRKERSTFS
;
A
#
# COMPACT_ATOMS: atom_id res chain seq x y z
N MET A 1 21.56 31.05 19.50
CA MET A 1 22.10 30.47 18.25
C MET A 1 21.23 29.28 17.88
N ARG A 2 20.40 29.39 16.84
CA ARG A 2 19.60 28.25 16.33
C ARG A 2 20.50 27.50 15.34
N ALA A 3 20.73 26.21 15.57
CA ALA A 3 21.50 25.38 14.66
C ALA A 3 20.93 25.51 13.23
N PRO A 4 21.78 25.51 12.18
CA PRO A 4 21.29 25.50 10.81
C PRO A 4 20.50 24.21 10.64
N LEU A 5 19.22 24.34 10.29
CA LEU A 5 18.39 23.21 9.91
C LEU A 5 19.06 22.60 8.66
N GLU A 6 19.85 21.54 8.87
CA GLU A 6 20.30 20.65 7.82
C GLU A 6 19.06 20.25 7.03
N ARG A 7 18.87 20.87 5.86
CA ARG A 7 17.78 20.59 4.94
C ARG A 7 18.12 19.25 4.31
N ARG A 8 17.97 18.15 5.06
CA ARG A 8 18.16 16.79 4.57
C ARG A 8 17.39 16.69 3.27
N SER A 9 18.12 16.46 2.19
CA SER A 9 17.57 16.45 0.84
C SER A 9 16.40 15.48 0.79
N ALA A 10 15.21 15.98 0.43
CA ALA A 10 14.00 15.17 0.27
C ALA A 10 14.06 14.27 -0.98
N TRP A 11 14.90 14.63 -1.95
CA TRP A 11 15.07 13.98 -3.24
C TRP A 11 15.28 12.47 -3.18
N PRO A 12 16.22 11.90 -2.38
CA PRO A 12 16.40 10.46 -2.30
C PRO A 12 15.16 9.72 -1.78
N THR A 13 14.37 10.35 -0.90
CA THR A 13 13.13 9.75 -0.37
C THR A 13 12.05 9.70 -1.46
N LEU A 14 11.85 10.82 -2.15
CA LEU A 14 10.87 10.92 -3.24
C LEU A 14 11.24 10.00 -4.42
N ALA A 15 12.53 9.92 -4.77
CA ALA A 15 13.02 9.02 -5.80
C ALA A 15 12.79 7.54 -5.41
N GLY A 16 13.08 7.17 -4.16
CA GLY A 16 12.80 5.82 -3.66
C GLY A 16 11.31 5.49 -3.66
N MET A 17 10.45 6.45 -3.33
CA MET A 17 8.99 6.28 -3.39
C MET A 17 8.52 6.03 -4.81
N ALA A 18 8.92 6.87 -5.77
CA ALA A 18 8.56 6.69 -7.17
C ALA A 18 9.07 5.35 -7.72
N LEU A 19 10.33 4.99 -7.42
CA LEU A 19 10.96 3.75 -7.85
C LEU A 19 10.28 2.49 -7.31
N THR A 20 9.52 2.58 -6.23
CA THR A 20 8.80 1.43 -5.64
C THR A 20 7.31 1.45 -5.96
N LEU A 21 6.67 2.62 -5.95
CA LEU A 21 5.24 2.79 -6.24
C LEU A 21 4.91 2.57 -7.72
N ILE A 22 5.75 3.04 -8.64
CA ILE A 22 5.49 2.86 -10.08
C ILE A 22 5.54 1.36 -10.44
N PRO A 23 6.60 0.61 -10.09
CA PRO A 23 6.62 -0.81 -10.38
C PRO A 23 5.53 -1.60 -9.65
N SER A 24 5.15 -1.23 -8.42
CA SER A 24 4.08 -1.94 -7.72
C SER A 24 2.72 -1.77 -8.40
N LEU A 25 2.42 -0.59 -8.95
CA LEU A 25 1.25 -0.35 -9.79
C LEU A 25 1.31 -1.16 -11.09
N LEU A 26 2.44 -1.14 -11.79
CA LEU A 26 2.59 -1.85 -13.07
C LEU A 26 2.53 -3.36 -12.91
N LEU A 27 3.15 -3.91 -11.86
CA LEU A 27 3.13 -5.34 -11.56
C LEU A 27 1.74 -5.81 -11.13
N HIS A 28 1.02 -4.98 -10.38
CA HIS A 28 -0.35 -5.29 -9.98
C HIS A 28 -1.33 -5.24 -11.16
N ALA A 29 -1.12 -4.30 -12.09
CA ALA A 29 -1.91 -4.20 -13.32
C ALA A 29 -1.48 -5.17 -14.43
N ALA A 30 -0.36 -5.89 -14.25
CA ALA A 30 0.10 -6.84 -15.25
C ALA A 30 -0.94 -7.96 -15.40
N PRO A 31 -1.34 -8.32 -16.63
CA PRO A 31 -2.32 -9.38 -16.88
C PRO A 31 -1.67 -10.75 -16.63
N THR A 32 -1.39 -11.09 -15.38
CA THR A 32 -0.91 -12.42 -14.99
C THR A 32 -2.12 -13.33 -14.80
N ARG A 33 -2.83 -13.62 -15.89
CA ARG A 33 -3.82 -14.69 -15.89
C ARG A 33 -3.08 -16.00 -15.71
N LEU A 34 -3.13 -16.55 -14.50
CA LEU A 34 -2.62 -17.90 -14.28
C LEU A 34 -3.45 -18.88 -15.12
N PRO A 35 -2.85 -19.97 -15.65
CA PRO A 35 -3.58 -20.99 -16.39
C PRO A 35 -4.77 -21.61 -15.62
N THR A 36 -4.81 -21.41 -14.30
CA THR A 36 -5.86 -21.86 -13.38
C THR A 36 -7.10 -20.95 -13.33
N GLY A 37 -7.10 -19.79 -14.01
CA GLY A 37 -8.25 -18.87 -14.07
C GLY A 37 -8.50 -18.05 -12.79
N MET A 38 -7.61 -18.12 -11.80
CA MET A 38 -7.70 -17.35 -10.55
C MET A 38 -6.64 -16.25 -10.58
N ASP A 39 -7.05 -15.00 -10.38
CA ASP A 39 -6.14 -13.86 -10.30
C ASP A 39 -5.49 -13.82 -8.91
N LEU A 40 -4.23 -14.27 -8.81
CA LEU A 40 -3.47 -14.33 -7.55
C LEU A 40 -2.56 -13.10 -7.37
N LEU A 41 -3.03 -11.92 -7.76
CA LEU A 41 -2.22 -10.70 -7.66
C LEU A 41 -2.48 -10.02 -6.31
N PRO A 42 -1.47 -9.90 -5.43
CA PRO A 42 -1.61 -9.12 -4.21
C PRO A 42 -1.72 -7.61 -4.53
N LEU A 43 -2.32 -6.84 -3.62
CA LEU A 43 -2.40 -5.38 -3.65
C LEU A 43 -1.03 -4.76 -3.36
N LEU A 44 -0.08 -4.92 -4.29
CA LEU A 44 1.26 -4.35 -4.19
C LEU A 44 1.27 -2.82 -3.97
N PRO A 45 0.38 -2.02 -4.59
CA PRO A 45 0.32 -0.58 -4.34
C PRO A 45 0.01 -0.26 -2.88
N LEU A 46 -0.94 -0.99 -2.27
CA LEU A 46 -1.31 -0.83 -0.86
C LEU A 46 -0.16 -1.18 0.08
N ILE A 47 0.51 -2.31 -0.16
CA ILE A 47 1.71 -2.72 0.60
C ILE A 47 2.78 -1.64 0.52
N THR A 48 3.05 -1.14 -0.68
CA THR A 48 4.09 -0.14 -0.92
C THR A 48 3.77 1.19 -0.24
N LEU A 49 2.54 1.68 -0.37
CA LEU A 49 2.06 2.87 0.33
C LEU A 49 2.20 2.73 1.85
N PHE A 50 1.82 1.58 2.39
CA PHE A 50 1.92 1.35 3.84
C PHE A 50 3.36 1.34 4.33
N ILE A 51 4.28 0.68 3.61
CA ILE A 51 5.71 0.66 3.96
C ILE A 51 6.28 2.08 4.01
N TRP A 52 5.93 2.94 3.05
CA TRP A 52 6.35 4.34 3.09
C TRP A 52 5.67 5.15 4.18
N ALA A 53 4.40 4.87 4.47
CA ALA A 53 3.67 5.53 5.55
C ALA A 53 4.26 5.19 6.93
N VAL A 54 4.74 3.96 7.13
CA VAL A 54 5.46 3.54 8.34
C VAL A 54 6.85 4.20 8.42
N ARG A 55 7.61 4.17 7.32
CA ARG A 55 9.01 4.67 7.32
C ARG A 55 9.12 6.18 7.41
N ARG A 56 8.26 6.88 6.68
CA ARG A 56 8.34 8.31 6.44
C ARG A 56 6.90 8.87 6.30
N PRO A 57 6.09 8.85 7.38
CA PRO A 57 4.69 9.25 7.35
C PRO A 57 4.48 10.63 6.70
N ARG A 58 5.41 11.57 6.94
CA ARG A 58 5.39 12.94 6.40
C ARG A 58 5.41 13.02 4.86
N TYR A 59 5.94 12.00 4.19
CA TYR A 59 6.06 11.95 2.73
C TYR A 59 4.91 11.21 2.05
N VAL A 60 3.94 10.69 2.80
CA VAL A 60 2.72 10.05 2.28
C VAL A 60 1.50 10.94 2.57
N PRO A 61 1.33 12.06 1.84
CA PRO A 61 0.18 12.94 2.00
C PRO A 61 -1.09 12.33 1.38
N PRO A 62 -2.30 12.75 1.81
CA PRO A 62 -3.56 12.24 1.28
C PRO A 62 -3.70 12.35 -0.25
N TRP A 63 -3.20 13.43 -0.86
CA TRP A 63 -3.24 13.59 -2.31
C TRP A 63 -2.45 12.52 -3.06
N LEU A 64 -1.34 12.01 -2.48
CA LEU A 64 -0.56 10.93 -3.06
C LEU A 64 -1.32 9.61 -2.97
N ILE A 65 -1.94 9.35 -1.81
CA ILE A 65 -2.75 8.15 -1.57
C ILE A 65 -3.91 8.11 -2.59
N PHE A 66 -4.60 9.23 -2.77
CA PHE A 66 -5.64 9.39 -3.77
C PHE A 66 -5.13 9.13 -5.20
N LEU A 67 -4.00 9.76 -5.58
CA LEU A 67 -3.43 9.62 -6.91
C LEU A 67 -3.04 8.16 -7.22
N ILE A 68 -2.44 7.45 -6.26
CA ILE A 68 -2.07 6.04 -6.42
C ILE A 68 -3.31 5.16 -6.58
N GLY A 69 -4.36 5.38 -5.79
CA GLY A 69 -5.62 4.64 -5.95
C GLY A 69 -6.31 4.93 -7.29
N LEU A 70 -6.30 6.19 -7.74
CA LEU A 70 -6.87 6.58 -9.04
C LEU A 70 -6.10 5.97 -10.22
N LEU A 71 -4.77 5.94 -10.13
CA LEU A 71 -3.92 5.26 -11.12
C LEU A 71 -4.18 3.75 -11.13
N GLN A 72 -4.38 3.15 -9.96
CA GLN A 72 -4.73 1.74 -9.88
C GLN A 72 -6.09 1.46 -10.54
N ASP A 73 -7.12 2.27 -10.26
CA ASP A 73 -8.42 2.15 -10.92
C ASP A 73 -8.28 2.24 -12.45
N LEU A 74 -7.49 3.20 -12.93
CA LEU A 74 -7.22 3.42 -14.36
C LEU A 74 -6.50 2.22 -15.01
N LEU A 75 -5.50 1.66 -14.34
CA LEU A 75 -4.66 0.59 -14.88
C LEU A 75 -5.39 -0.76 -14.92
N ILE A 76 -6.25 -1.04 -13.93
CA ILE A 76 -7.04 -2.28 -13.87
C ILE A 76 -8.26 -2.20 -14.81
N GLY A 77 -8.68 -0.99 -15.20
CA GLY A 77 -9.86 -0.77 -16.03
C GLY A 77 -11.18 -0.94 -15.27
N GLY A 78 -11.14 -0.82 -13.95
CA GLY A 78 -12.33 -0.86 -13.09
C GLY A 78 -13.06 0.49 -13.00
N PRO A 79 -14.15 0.58 -12.22
CA PRO A 79 -14.83 1.85 -11.99
C PRO A 79 -13.87 2.86 -11.34
N MET A 80 -13.72 4.04 -11.96
CA MET A 80 -12.80 5.05 -11.47
C MET A 80 -13.20 5.56 -10.08
N GLY A 81 -12.26 5.59 -9.15
CA GLY A 81 -12.43 6.14 -7.81
C GLY A 81 -12.69 5.11 -6.71
N VAL A 82 -12.86 3.82 -7.04
CA VAL A 82 -13.10 2.76 -6.05
C VAL A 82 -11.87 2.56 -5.16
N TRP A 83 -10.70 2.29 -5.74
CA TRP A 83 -9.46 2.13 -4.99
C TRP A 83 -8.97 3.46 -4.41
N ALA A 84 -9.20 4.58 -5.12
CA ALA A 84 -8.91 5.91 -4.58
C ALA A 84 -9.65 6.18 -3.26
N LEU A 85 -10.96 5.89 -3.21
CA LEU A 85 -11.75 6.02 -1.99
C LEU A 85 -11.31 5.02 -0.91
N ALA A 86 -11.13 3.75 -1.29
CA ALA A 86 -10.70 2.70 -0.38
C ALA A 86 -9.40 3.05 0.34
N TYR A 87 -8.40 3.52 -0.39
CA TYR A 87 -7.12 3.90 0.19
C TYR A 87 -7.25 5.14 1.07
N LEU A 88 -7.99 6.17 0.65
CA LEU A 88 -8.20 7.35 1.49
C LEU A 88 -8.87 6.99 2.82
N VAL A 89 -9.93 6.18 2.80
CA VAL A 89 -10.64 5.77 4.03
C VAL A 89 -9.71 4.91 4.91
N ALA A 90 -9.04 3.91 4.34
CA ALA A 90 -8.14 3.04 5.07
C ALA A 90 -7.00 3.81 5.75
N PHE A 91 -6.34 4.72 5.03
CA PHE A 91 -5.29 5.58 5.60
C PHE A 91 -5.83 6.71 6.48
N SER A 92 -7.11 7.08 6.40
CA SER A 92 -7.68 8.04 7.36
C SER A 92 -7.88 7.41 8.75
N ILE A 93 -8.22 6.11 8.79
CA ILE A 93 -8.55 5.38 10.02
C ILE A 93 -7.30 4.73 10.64
N ALA A 94 -6.51 4.03 9.82
CA ALA A 94 -5.47 3.11 10.30
C ALA A 94 -4.03 3.57 9.97
N ARG A 95 -3.83 4.86 9.65
CA ARG A 95 -2.50 5.36 9.30
C ARG A 95 -1.53 5.38 10.48
N PRO A 96 -0.29 4.88 10.30
CA PRO A 96 0.79 5.05 11.26
C PRO A 96 1.10 6.54 11.47
N ARG A 97 1.18 6.97 12.74
CA ARG A 97 1.44 8.38 13.10
C ARG A 97 2.91 8.67 13.36
N ASP A 98 3.63 7.70 13.89
CA ASP A 98 5.03 7.84 14.25
C ASP A 98 5.93 7.06 13.27
N GLU A 99 7.18 7.50 13.12
CA GLU A 99 8.20 6.71 12.43
C GLU A 99 8.50 5.46 13.25
N GLU A 100 7.76 4.39 12.99
CA GLU A 100 7.99 3.12 13.66
C GLU A 100 9.32 2.55 13.14
N GLY A 101 10.34 2.58 14.00
CA GLY A 101 11.53 1.78 13.77
C GLY A 101 11.10 0.33 13.68
N GLY A 102 11.51 -0.39 12.62
CA GLY A 102 11.09 -1.77 12.33
C GLY A 102 11.55 -2.84 13.33
N GLY A 103 11.46 -2.56 14.63
CA GLY A 103 11.87 -3.44 15.73
C GLY A 103 10.89 -4.57 15.98
N GLU A 104 9.63 -4.47 15.57
CA GLU A 104 8.65 -5.55 15.77
C GLU A 104 7.74 -5.73 14.56
N ILE A 105 7.98 -6.81 13.80
CA ILE A 105 7.21 -7.17 12.59
C ILE A 105 5.74 -7.46 12.94
N GLY A 106 5.47 -7.99 14.13
CA GLY A 106 4.12 -8.38 14.59
C GLY A 106 3.13 -7.21 14.61
N PRO A 107 3.33 -6.17 15.43
CA PRO A 107 2.43 -5.02 15.52
C PRO A 107 2.24 -4.29 14.19
N VAL A 108 3.30 -4.15 13.40
CA VAL A 108 3.25 -3.52 12.07
C VAL A 108 2.38 -4.33 11.11
N SER A 109 2.51 -5.66 11.14
CA SER A 109 1.70 -6.56 10.31
C SER A 109 0.22 -6.55 10.72
N LEU A 110 -0.07 -6.46 12.02
CA LEU A 110 -1.44 -6.34 12.50
C LEU A 110 -2.10 -5.02 12.04
N ARG A 111 -1.37 -3.90 12.13
CA ARG A 111 -1.84 -2.61 11.60
C ARG A 111 -2.10 -2.66 10.11
N PHE A 112 -1.19 -3.30 9.36
CA PHE A 112 -1.38 -3.52 7.93
C PHE A 112 -2.63 -4.36 7.66
N ALA A 113 -2.83 -5.45 8.40
CA ALA A 113 -4.00 -6.31 8.23
C ALA A 113 -5.31 -5.52 8.45
N VAL A 114 -5.40 -4.71 9.50
CA VAL A 114 -6.55 -3.83 9.75
C VAL A 114 -6.76 -2.84 8.60
N LEU A 115 -5.68 -2.19 8.16
CA LEU A 115 -5.73 -1.22 7.06
C LEU A 115 -6.19 -1.89 5.74
N ALA A 116 -5.69 -3.08 5.45
CA ALA A 116 -6.06 -3.86 4.28
C ALA A 116 -7.54 -4.29 4.33
N LEU A 117 -8.02 -4.76 5.48
CA LEU A 117 -9.43 -5.13 5.67
C LEU A 117 -10.37 -3.94 5.45
N ILE A 118 -10.01 -2.75 5.95
CA ILE A 118 -10.79 -1.53 5.71
C ILE A 118 -10.78 -1.18 4.22
N ALA A 119 -9.62 -1.22 3.56
CA ALA A 119 -9.52 -0.92 2.13
C ALA A 119 -10.39 -1.88 1.29
N LEU A 120 -10.31 -3.18 1.57
CA LEU A 120 -11.11 -4.21 0.87
C LEU A 120 -12.61 -4.03 1.10
N ALA A 121 -13.04 -3.77 2.34
CA ALA A 121 -14.44 -3.54 2.65
C ALA A 121 -15.00 -2.30 1.93
N VAL A 122 -14.23 -1.22 1.89
CA VAL A 122 -14.62 0.01 1.18
C VAL A 122 -14.60 -0.19 -0.33
N ALA A 123 -13.59 -0.88 -0.88
CA ALA A 123 -13.51 -1.19 -2.30
C ALA A 123 -14.70 -2.06 -2.75
N TRP A 124 -15.07 -3.07 -1.95
CA TRP A 124 -16.24 -3.89 -2.21
C TRP A 124 -17.54 -3.08 -2.18
N GLY A 125 -17.73 -2.24 -1.15
CA GLY A 125 -18.92 -1.40 -1.03
C GLY A 125 -19.03 -0.38 -2.16
N ALA A 126 -17.95 0.37 -2.42
CA ALA A 126 -17.90 1.36 -3.49
C ALA A 126 -18.03 0.72 -4.88
N GLY A 127 -17.38 -0.42 -5.11
CA GLY A 127 -17.50 -1.19 -6.33
C GLY A 127 -18.91 -1.72 -6.56
N SER A 128 -19.58 -2.21 -5.50
CA SER A 128 -20.96 -2.69 -5.59
C SER A 128 -21.94 -1.57 -5.93
N VAL A 129 -21.75 -0.39 -5.34
CA VAL A 129 -22.53 0.82 -5.68
C VAL A 129 -22.28 1.25 -7.12
N ALA A 130 -21.02 1.27 -7.57
CA ALA A 130 -20.64 1.68 -8.92
C ALA A 130 -21.18 0.74 -10.01
N LEU A 131 -21.22 -0.56 -9.73
CA LEU A 131 -21.74 -1.58 -10.66
C LEU A 131 -23.27 -1.73 -10.60
N GLY A 132 -23.94 -1.15 -9.60
CA GLY A 132 -25.38 -1.32 -9.37
C GLY A 132 -25.79 -2.74 -8.94
N GLN A 133 -24.82 -3.59 -8.62
CA GLN A 133 -25.00 -4.98 -8.20
C GLN A 133 -23.85 -5.38 -7.27
N PRO A 134 -24.03 -6.39 -6.40
CA PRO A 134 -22.95 -6.85 -5.53
C PRO A 134 -21.71 -7.23 -6.34
N ALA A 135 -20.58 -6.58 -6.06
CA ALA A 135 -19.31 -6.91 -6.68
C ALA A 135 -18.90 -8.34 -6.28
N GLY A 136 -18.29 -9.07 -7.21
CA GLY A 136 -17.76 -10.41 -6.96
C GLY A 136 -16.81 -10.41 -5.77
N THR A 137 -17.10 -11.19 -4.74
CA THR A 137 -16.32 -11.21 -3.49
C THR A 137 -15.15 -12.18 -3.54
N ALA A 138 -15.23 -13.24 -4.35
CA ALA A 138 -14.26 -14.33 -4.36
C ALA A 138 -12.84 -13.84 -4.69
N ASP A 139 -12.71 -13.04 -5.76
CA ASP A 139 -11.41 -12.52 -6.20
C ASP A 139 -10.86 -11.52 -5.19
N LEU A 140 -11.70 -10.60 -4.71
CA LEU A 140 -11.31 -9.57 -3.75
C LEU A 140 -10.89 -10.14 -2.39
N VAL A 141 -11.56 -11.20 -1.93
CA VAL A 141 -11.17 -11.93 -0.71
C VAL A 141 -9.85 -12.67 -0.93
N THR A 142 -9.68 -13.34 -2.07
CA THR A 142 -8.45 -14.09 -2.37
C THR A 142 -7.25 -13.15 -2.45
N GLU A 143 -7.38 -12.05 -3.19
CA GLU A 143 -6.40 -10.97 -3.26
C GLU A 143 -6.08 -10.38 -1.89
N GLY A 144 -7.12 -10.11 -1.07
CA GLY A 144 -6.96 -9.57 0.27
C GLY A 144 -6.19 -10.50 1.22
N VAL A 145 -6.55 -11.78 1.24
CA VAL A 145 -5.87 -12.81 2.04
C VAL A 145 -4.40 -12.92 1.63
N LEU A 146 -4.11 -13.00 0.33
CA LEU A 146 -2.75 -13.03 -0.19
C LEU A 146 -1.96 -11.79 0.22
N THR A 147 -2.58 -10.62 0.11
CA THR A 147 -1.97 -9.33 0.48
C THR A 147 -1.55 -9.31 1.94
N ILE A 148 -2.44 -9.75 2.85
CA ILE A 148 -2.19 -9.77 4.29
C ILE A 148 -1.09 -10.79 4.65
N ILE A 149 -1.11 -11.98 4.04
CA ILE A 149 -0.10 -13.03 4.28
C ILE A 149 1.27 -12.64 3.72
N LEU A 150 1.31 -11.96 2.58
CA LEU A 150 2.55 -11.61 1.90
C LEU A 150 3.25 -10.39 2.53
N PHE A 151 2.48 -9.50 3.15
CA PHE A 151 3.01 -8.32 3.84
C PHE A 151 4.15 -8.61 4.84
N PRO A 152 4.04 -9.54 5.81
CA PRO A 152 5.12 -9.82 6.76
C PRO A 152 6.40 -10.28 6.07
N VAL A 153 6.31 -10.97 4.92
CA VAL A 153 7.48 -11.37 4.13
C VAL A 153 8.18 -10.13 3.57
N PHE A 154 7.44 -9.20 2.97
CA PHE A 154 7.99 -7.93 2.52
C PHE A 154 8.57 -7.13 3.69
N ALA A 155 7.82 -7.00 4.79
CA ALA A 155 8.26 -6.28 5.99
C ALA A 155 9.60 -6.84 6.52
N PHE A 156 9.77 -8.16 6.53
CA PHE A 156 11.00 -8.82 6.95
C PHE A 156 12.21 -8.49 6.07
N PHE A 157 12.07 -8.59 4.75
CA PHE A 157 13.15 -8.21 3.82
C PHE A 157 13.52 -6.72 3.95
N PHE A 158 12.53 -5.89 4.23
CA PHE A 158 12.71 -4.46 4.42
C PHE A 158 13.27 -4.06 5.79
N ALA A 159 13.00 -4.83 6.85
CA ALA A 159 13.57 -4.64 8.18
C ALA A 159 15.07 -5.02 8.20
N ARG A 160 15.45 -6.15 7.56
CA ARG A 160 16.84 -6.62 7.49
C ARG A 160 17.83 -5.65 6.84
N ARG A 161 17.38 -4.78 5.93
CA ARG A 161 18.25 -3.75 5.33
C ARG A 161 18.65 -2.65 6.31
N LYS A 162 17.89 -2.43 7.40
CA LYS A 162 18.19 -1.40 8.40
C LYS A 162 19.31 -1.81 9.37
N GLU A 163 19.47 -3.11 9.63
CA GLU A 163 20.51 -3.63 10.53
C GLU A 163 21.93 -3.56 9.94
N ARG A 164 22.06 -3.62 8.60
CA ARG A 164 23.37 -3.58 7.94
C ARG A 164 24.01 -2.18 7.89
N SER A 165 23.25 -1.10 8.10
CA SER A 165 23.79 0.26 8.08
C SER A 165 24.36 0.74 9.41
N THR A 166 24.24 -0.05 10.48
CA THR A 166 24.72 0.32 11.83
C THR A 166 26.11 -0.27 12.14
N PHE A 167 26.70 -1.02 11.21
CA PHE A 167 28.02 -1.66 11.34
C PHE A 167 29.02 -1.21 10.25
N SER A 168 28.89 0.03 9.76
CA SER A 168 29.88 0.67 8.88
C SER A 168 30.41 1.95 9.50
#